data_AF-A0A8J2I7X7-F1
#
_entry.id   AF-A0A8J2I7X7-F1
#
_cell.length_a   1.000
_cell.length_b   1.000
_cell.length_c   1.000
_cell.angle_alpha   90.00
_cell.angle_beta   90.00
_cell.angle_gamma   90.00
#
_symmetry.space_group_name_H-M   'P 1'
#
loop_
_entity.id
_entity.type
_entity.pdbx_description
1 polymer ?
#
loop_
_entity_poly.entity_id
_entity_poly.type
_entity_poly.pdbx_seq_one_letter_code
_entity_poly.pdbx_strand_id
1 'polypeptide(L)'
;MRGSLLFTLFYLFVAAWAGGYQGCLERVWLYQAYLIDSLNDYDDQTIGWQCKGKNYNFKTKTCIKWNRMPGSKKGSTLSYDQFLHALGGAKDRTGWAVMSGGELDVKATALNTYNKYLTPQPGQAAGKAKVNNFGAQLAVKDTFEWNQCIIKAGDVVDQTYRAKSSGMDDATKKLFENFDATRDLVINARTGDHGPFLIDEARKKLSGMDINIEVMGA
;
A
#
# COMPACT_ATOMS: atom_id res chain seq x y z
N MET A 1 18.03 20.69 13.23
CA MET A 1 17.78 19.42 13.97
C MET A 1 16.29 19.13 13.99
N ARG A 2 15.82 18.22 13.13
CA ARG A 2 14.46 17.63 13.15
C ARG A 2 14.56 16.10 13.00
N GLY A 3 15.58 15.52 13.62
CA GLY A 3 15.76 14.07 13.73
C GLY A 3 15.39 13.64 15.14
N SER A 4 14.12 13.30 15.37
CA SER A 4 13.63 12.47 16.50
C SER A 4 12.10 12.49 16.63
N LEU A 5 11.36 12.56 15.52
CA LEU A 5 9.89 12.47 15.53
C LEU A 5 9.33 11.50 14.47
N LEU A 6 10.20 10.76 13.77
CA LEU A 6 9.80 9.74 12.81
C LEU A 6 9.57 8.36 13.45
N PHE A 7 10.03 8.13 14.68
CA PHE A 7 9.98 6.80 15.31
C PHE A 7 8.82 6.58 16.28
N THR A 8 8.19 7.64 16.79
CA THR A 8 7.19 7.50 17.88
C THR A 8 5.76 7.37 17.36
N LEU A 9 5.47 7.80 16.13
CA LEU A 9 4.12 7.70 15.54
C LEU A 9 3.76 6.29 15.04
N PHE A 10 4.72 5.36 14.94
CA PHE A 10 4.51 4.00 14.43
C PHE A 10 3.94 2.98 15.45
N TYR A 11 3.70 3.37 16.70
CA TYR A 11 3.46 2.42 17.79
C TYR A 11 1.99 2.02 18.06
N LEU A 12 1.02 2.58 17.34
CA LEU A 12 -0.40 2.14 17.41
C LEU A 12 -0.88 1.49 16.09
N PHE A 13 0.04 0.86 15.36
CA PHE A 13 -0.24 0.16 14.11
C PHE A 13 -0.66 -1.28 14.42
N VAL A 14 -1.93 -1.51 14.72
CA VAL A 14 -2.54 -2.81 14.39
C VAL A 14 -2.72 -2.81 12.87
N ALA A 15 -1.62 -3.00 12.14
CA ALA A 15 -1.59 -2.98 10.68
C ALA A 15 -2.15 -4.29 10.15
N ALA A 16 -3.45 -4.49 10.32
CA ALA A 16 -4.21 -5.13 9.28
C ALA A 16 -4.35 -4.10 8.17
N TRP A 17 -4.12 -4.51 6.93
CA TRP A 17 -4.79 -3.84 5.83
C TRP A 17 -6.29 -3.85 6.17
N ALA A 18 -6.86 -2.71 6.57
CA ALA A 18 -8.31 -2.66 6.66
C ALA A 18 -8.82 -2.96 5.26
N GLY A 19 -9.60 -4.03 5.12
CA GLY A 19 -10.55 -4.07 4.03
C GLY A 19 -11.40 -2.80 4.14
N GLY A 20 -11.57 -2.06 3.06
CA GLY A 20 -12.12 -0.71 3.16
C GLY A 20 -11.55 0.23 2.12
N TYR A 21 -11.96 1.48 2.19
CA TYR A 21 -11.46 2.54 1.32
C TYR A 21 -10.01 2.91 1.66
N GLN A 22 -9.66 2.99 2.95
CA GLN A 22 -8.27 3.11 3.41
C GLN A 22 -7.39 2.04 2.77
N GLY A 23 -7.93 0.84 2.65
CA GLY A 23 -7.19 -0.24 2.08
C GLY A 23 -6.92 -0.05 0.59
N CYS A 24 -7.88 0.47 -0.15
CA CYS A 24 -7.69 0.80 -1.56
C CYS A 24 -6.67 1.94 -1.75
N LEU A 25 -6.64 2.93 -0.85
CA LEU A 25 -5.60 3.97 -0.84
C LEU A 25 -4.19 3.39 -0.63
N GLU A 26 -4.01 2.43 0.27
CA GLU A 26 -2.70 1.76 0.47
C GLU A 26 -2.21 1.03 -0.79
N ARG A 27 -3.11 0.56 -1.66
CA ARG A 27 -2.74 -0.08 -2.95
C ARG A 27 -2.19 0.96 -3.92
N VAL A 28 -2.84 2.12 -3.97
CA VAL A 28 -2.38 3.26 -4.78
C VAL A 28 -1.05 3.78 -4.26
N TRP A 29 -0.91 3.93 -2.94
CA TRP A 29 0.34 4.34 -2.28
C TRP A 29 1.49 3.37 -2.60
N LEU A 30 1.26 2.07 -2.47
CA LEU A 30 2.27 1.06 -2.79
C LEU A 30 2.61 1.04 -4.29
N TYR A 31 1.63 1.30 -5.17
CA TYR A 31 1.91 1.45 -6.60
C TYR A 31 2.79 2.67 -6.89
N GLN A 32 2.58 3.79 -6.20
CA GLN A 32 3.48 4.95 -6.31
C GLN A 32 4.88 4.63 -5.79
N ALA A 33 5.00 3.88 -4.69
CA ALA A 33 6.28 3.38 -4.21
C ALA A 33 6.98 2.53 -5.27
N TYR A 34 6.24 1.66 -5.96
CA TYR A 34 6.74 0.86 -7.08
C TYR A 34 7.26 1.73 -8.25
N LEU A 35 6.55 2.80 -8.59
CA LEU A 35 7.00 3.74 -9.62
C LEU A 35 8.29 4.46 -9.19
N ILE A 36 8.42 4.86 -7.92
CA ILE A 36 9.64 5.45 -7.39
C ILE A 36 10.79 4.45 -7.42
N ASP A 37 10.57 3.23 -6.95
CA ASP A 37 11.60 2.18 -6.98
C ASP A 37 12.08 1.90 -8.41
N SER A 38 11.22 2.10 -9.42
CA SER A 38 11.60 1.94 -10.83
C SER A 38 12.70 2.89 -11.32
N LEU A 39 13.01 3.95 -10.56
CA LEU A 39 14.14 4.87 -10.80
C LEU A 39 15.50 4.25 -10.44
N ASN A 40 15.50 3.17 -9.65
CA ASN A 40 16.68 2.39 -9.32
C ASN A 40 17.01 1.39 -10.44
N ASP A 41 18.25 0.91 -10.45
CA ASP A 41 18.67 -0.12 -11.40
C ASP A 41 17.82 -1.37 -11.23
N TYR A 42 17.51 -2.01 -12.36
CA TYR A 42 16.51 -3.08 -12.42
C TYR A 42 16.74 -4.24 -11.43
N ASP A 43 18.01 -4.54 -11.13
CA ASP A 43 18.39 -5.63 -10.24
C ASP A 43 18.39 -5.22 -8.75
N ASP A 44 18.40 -3.91 -8.47
CA ASP A 44 18.35 -3.33 -7.12
C ASP A 44 16.92 -3.05 -6.65
N GLN A 45 15.97 -2.99 -7.58
CA GLN A 45 14.55 -2.82 -7.26
C GLN A 45 14.04 -3.95 -6.36
N THR A 46 13.19 -3.60 -5.40
CA THR A 46 12.63 -4.55 -4.42
C THR A 46 11.10 -4.59 -4.42
N ILE A 47 10.44 -3.52 -4.86
CA ILE A 47 8.98 -3.47 -5.04
C ILE A 47 8.64 -4.06 -6.42
N GLY A 48 7.51 -4.77 -6.52
CA GLY A 48 7.14 -5.48 -7.73
C GLY A 48 7.83 -6.85 -7.87
N TRP A 49 8.34 -7.39 -6.76
CA TRP A 49 8.83 -8.76 -6.64
C TRP A 49 7.90 -9.60 -5.78
N GLN A 50 7.73 -10.86 -6.16
CA GLN A 50 6.79 -11.79 -5.55
C GLN A 50 7.45 -13.11 -5.17
N CYS A 51 7.03 -13.62 -4.02
CA CYS A 51 7.26 -14.99 -3.58
C CYS A 51 5.91 -15.70 -3.40
N LYS A 52 5.62 -16.68 -4.24
CA LYS A 52 4.32 -17.38 -4.23
C LYS A 52 4.43 -18.83 -4.65
N GLY A 53 3.36 -19.59 -4.38
CA GLY A 53 3.26 -21.01 -4.72
C GLY A 53 4.40 -21.80 -4.09
N LYS A 54 5.04 -22.67 -4.88
CA LYS A 54 6.14 -23.54 -4.42
C LYS A 54 7.38 -22.78 -3.90
N ASN A 55 7.50 -21.49 -4.19
CA ASN A 55 8.65 -20.69 -3.76
C ASN A 55 8.48 -20.14 -2.34
N TYR A 56 7.27 -20.16 -1.77
CA TYR A 56 7.00 -19.60 -0.45
C TYR A 56 6.66 -20.69 0.57
N ASN A 57 7.37 -20.71 1.70
CA ASN A 57 7.06 -21.58 2.82
C ASN A 57 6.32 -20.80 3.91
N PHE A 58 5.02 -21.08 4.07
CA PHE A 58 4.16 -20.42 5.05
C PHE A 58 4.56 -20.69 6.51
N LYS A 59 5.18 -21.84 6.80
CA LYS A 59 5.57 -22.20 8.18
C LYS A 59 6.80 -21.44 8.63
N THR A 60 7.82 -21.37 7.77
CA THR A 60 9.10 -20.74 8.08
C THR A 60 9.16 -19.27 7.67
N LYS A 61 8.15 -18.77 6.94
CA LYS A 61 8.12 -17.43 6.35
C LYS A 61 9.40 -17.16 5.54
N THR A 62 9.76 -18.10 4.67
CA THR A 62 10.95 -18.01 3.82
C THR A 62 10.60 -18.10 2.34
N CYS A 63 11.44 -17.48 1.51
CA CYS A 63 11.32 -17.52 0.06
C CYS A 63 12.51 -18.23 -0.57
N ILE A 64 12.26 -19.23 -1.40
CA ILE A 64 13.29 -19.95 -2.17
C ILE A 64 13.74 -19.11 -3.37
N LYS A 65 12.78 -18.46 -4.04
CA LYS A 65 13.04 -17.66 -5.23
C LYS A 65 12.01 -16.53 -5.39
N TRP A 66 12.52 -15.31 -5.41
CA TRP A 66 11.76 -14.13 -5.79
C TRP A 66 11.63 -14.04 -7.31
N ASN A 67 10.44 -13.68 -7.79
CA ASN A 67 10.17 -13.48 -9.20
C ASN A 67 9.49 -12.13 -9.40
N ARG A 68 9.80 -11.44 -10.50
CA ARG A 68 9.12 -10.21 -10.86
C ARG A 68 7.63 -10.42 -11.07
N MET A 69 6.84 -9.39 -10.79
CA MET A 69 5.43 -9.38 -11.14
C MET A 69 5.24 -9.66 -12.64
N PRO A 70 4.25 -10.49 -13.02
CA PRO A 70 3.97 -10.76 -14.43
C PRO A 70 3.79 -9.48 -15.23
N GLY A 71 4.47 -9.38 -16.38
CA GLY A 71 4.45 -8.21 -17.26
C GLY A 71 5.52 -7.16 -16.97
N SER A 72 6.20 -7.20 -15.81
CA SER A 72 7.33 -6.31 -15.52
C SER A 72 8.54 -6.69 -16.37
N LYS A 73 9.15 -5.70 -17.03
CA LYS A 73 10.35 -5.84 -17.88
C LYS A 73 11.34 -4.74 -17.56
N LYS A 74 12.62 -4.96 -17.89
CA LYS A 74 13.66 -3.93 -17.76
C LYS A 74 13.29 -2.70 -18.57
N GLY A 75 13.31 -1.53 -17.94
CA GLY A 75 12.96 -0.25 -18.56
C GLY A 75 11.47 0.04 -18.72
N SER A 76 10.58 -0.74 -18.09
CA SER A 76 9.13 -0.46 -18.13
C SER A 76 8.47 -0.71 -16.78
N THR A 77 7.50 0.11 -16.42
CA THR A 77 6.62 -0.10 -15.27
C THR A 77 5.31 -0.78 -15.68
N LEU A 78 4.64 -1.36 -14.70
CA LEU A 78 3.27 -1.86 -14.86
C LEU A 78 2.31 -0.67 -14.73
N SER A 79 1.15 -0.73 -15.39
CA SER A 79 0.04 0.15 -15.03
C SER A 79 -0.53 -0.22 -13.66
N TYR A 80 -1.32 0.66 -13.04
CA TYR A 80 -2.00 0.35 -11.77
C TYR A 80 -2.87 -0.91 -11.87
N ASP A 81 -3.63 -1.07 -12.97
CA ASP A 81 -4.45 -2.25 -13.23
C ASP A 81 -3.63 -3.54 -13.24
N GLN A 82 -2.49 -3.53 -13.94
CA GLN A 82 -1.58 -4.68 -14.02
C GLN A 82 -0.91 -4.98 -12.69
N PHE A 83 -0.46 -3.93 -11.99
CA PHE A 83 0.14 -4.03 -10.66
C PHE A 83 -0.84 -4.64 -9.66
N LEU A 84 -2.07 -4.11 -9.61
CA LEU A 84 -3.13 -4.60 -8.73
C LEU A 84 -3.53 -6.04 -9.06
N HIS A 85 -3.62 -6.40 -10.33
CA HIS A 85 -3.86 -7.78 -10.74
C HIS A 85 -2.73 -8.72 -10.33
N ALA A 86 -1.47 -8.28 -10.47
CA ALA A 86 -0.31 -9.06 -10.09
C ALA A 86 -0.26 -9.35 -8.59
N LEU A 87 -0.65 -8.39 -7.74
CA LEU A 87 -0.75 -8.56 -6.28
C LEU A 87 -1.72 -9.67 -5.87
N GLY A 88 -2.65 -10.03 -6.75
CA GLY A 88 -3.66 -11.05 -6.51
C GLY A 88 -4.90 -10.50 -5.82
N GLY A 89 -6.01 -11.24 -5.91
CA GLY A 89 -7.29 -10.84 -5.32
C GLY A 89 -8.14 -9.91 -6.21
N ALA A 90 -7.54 -9.21 -7.17
CA ALA A 90 -8.24 -8.44 -8.19
C ALA A 90 -8.84 -9.37 -9.26
N LYS A 91 -10.17 -9.31 -9.43
CA LYS A 91 -10.93 -10.22 -10.30
C LYS A 91 -10.76 -9.85 -11.78
N ASP A 92 -10.93 -8.58 -12.09
CA ASP A 92 -10.74 -8.04 -13.43
C ASP A 92 -9.27 -7.71 -13.70
N ARG A 93 -8.87 -7.79 -14.97
CA ARG A 93 -7.53 -7.38 -15.41
C ARG A 93 -7.39 -5.87 -15.59
N THR A 94 -8.50 -5.15 -15.76
CA THR A 94 -8.51 -3.72 -16.11
C THR A 94 -9.69 -2.98 -15.48
N GLY A 95 -9.65 -1.65 -15.58
CA GLY A 95 -10.71 -0.75 -15.13
C GLY A 95 -10.68 -0.48 -13.64
N TRP A 96 -9.50 -0.57 -13.00
CA TRP A 96 -9.31 -0.23 -11.60
C TRP A 96 -8.80 1.21 -11.45
N ALA A 97 -7.89 1.62 -12.33
CA ALA A 97 -7.37 2.97 -12.44
C ALA A 97 -8.43 3.95 -12.94
N VAL A 98 -8.46 5.14 -12.33
CA VAL A 98 -9.17 6.30 -12.85
C VAL A 98 -8.11 7.36 -13.16
N MET A 99 -8.13 7.85 -14.40
CA MET A 99 -7.18 8.85 -14.87
C MET A 99 -7.86 10.22 -14.95
N SER A 100 -7.16 11.26 -14.53
CA SER A 100 -7.58 12.66 -14.65
C SER A 100 -6.38 13.50 -15.10
N GLY A 101 -6.55 14.32 -16.14
CA GLY A 101 -5.44 15.14 -16.66
C GLY A 101 -4.23 14.35 -17.17
N GLY A 102 -4.41 13.09 -17.57
CA GLY A 102 -3.31 12.20 -17.99
C GLY A 102 -2.61 11.47 -16.85
N GLU A 103 -3.04 11.67 -15.60
CA GLU A 103 -2.41 11.11 -14.41
C GLU A 103 -3.40 10.29 -13.58
N LEU A 104 -2.87 9.46 -12.69
CA LEU A 104 -3.69 8.64 -11.81
C LEU A 104 -4.39 9.53 -10.78
N ASP A 105 -5.72 9.61 -10.83
CA ASP A 105 -6.50 10.24 -9.77
C ASP A 105 -6.53 9.29 -8.56
N VAL A 106 -5.78 9.63 -7.53
CA VAL A 106 -5.59 8.79 -6.35
C VAL A 106 -6.90 8.47 -5.65
N LYS A 107 -7.74 9.48 -5.39
CA LYS A 107 -9.00 9.32 -4.65
C LYS A 107 -10.01 8.56 -5.49
N ALA A 108 -10.17 8.95 -6.75
CA ALA A 108 -11.12 8.28 -7.65
C ALA A 108 -10.69 6.84 -7.95
N THR A 109 -9.39 6.58 -8.09
CA THR A 109 -8.85 5.22 -8.26
C THR A 109 -9.10 4.37 -7.01
N ALA A 110 -8.84 4.89 -5.81
CA ALA A 110 -9.10 4.16 -4.57
C ALA A 110 -10.60 3.86 -4.39
N LEU A 111 -11.47 4.84 -4.68
CA LEU A 111 -12.92 4.67 -4.60
C LEU A 111 -13.44 3.67 -5.63
N ASN A 112 -12.96 3.74 -6.87
CA ASN A 112 -13.31 2.77 -7.91
C ASN A 112 -12.81 1.37 -7.54
N THR A 113 -11.59 1.25 -7.01
CA THR A 113 -11.04 -0.02 -6.52
C THR A 113 -11.93 -0.59 -5.41
N TYR A 114 -12.33 0.24 -4.44
CA TYR A 114 -13.23 -0.15 -3.35
C TYR A 114 -14.58 -0.66 -3.87
N ASN A 115 -15.22 0.11 -4.74
CA ASN A 115 -16.53 -0.23 -5.32
C ASN A 115 -16.48 -1.52 -6.15
N LYS A 116 -15.44 -1.72 -6.95
CA LYS A 116 -15.24 -2.97 -7.71
C LYS A 116 -15.06 -4.19 -6.82
N TYR A 117 -14.33 -4.05 -5.71
CA TYR A 117 -14.22 -5.13 -4.73
C TYR A 117 -15.55 -5.46 -4.06
N LEU A 118 -16.37 -4.44 -3.79
CA LEU A 118 -17.68 -4.58 -3.16
C LEU A 118 -18.81 -4.97 -4.12
N THR A 119 -18.58 -4.94 -5.43
CA THR A 119 -19.56 -5.40 -6.41
C THR A 119 -19.69 -6.92 -6.31
N PRO A 120 -20.87 -7.46 -5.93
CA PRO A 120 -21.09 -8.91 -5.84
C PRO A 120 -20.92 -9.55 -7.21
N GLN A 121 -20.30 -10.74 -7.23
CA GLN A 121 -20.18 -11.52 -8.46
C GLN A 121 -21.49 -12.25 -8.78
N PRO A 122 -21.70 -12.65 -10.05
CA PRO A 122 -22.75 -13.60 -10.38
C PRO A 122 -22.66 -14.84 -9.48
N GLY A 123 -23.73 -15.15 -8.75
CA GLY A 123 -23.79 -16.26 -7.80
C GLY A 123 -23.23 -15.96 -6.39
N GLN A 124 -22.72 -14.75 -6.12
CA GLN A 124 -22.31 -14.33 -4.78
C GLN A 124 -23.47 -13.63 -4.07
N ALA A 125 -23.79 -14.06 -2.84
CA ALA A 125 -24.81 -13.41 -2.02
C ALA A 125 -24.43 -11.95 -1.69
N ALA A 126 -25.44 -11.07 -1.65
CA ALA A 126 -25.28 -9.68 -1.22
C ALA A 126 -24.63 -9.62 0.18
N GLY A 127 -23.68 -8.69 0.37
CA GLY A 127 -22.96 -8.53 1.64
C GLY A 127 -21.76 -9.48 1.87
N LYS A 128 -21.46 -10.39 0.94
CA LYS A 128 -20.23 -11.22 1.00
C LYS A 128 -19.04 -10.60 0.26
N ALA A 129 -19.28 -9.56 -0.53
CA ALA A 129 -18.22 -8.85 -1.23
C ALA A 129 -17.37 -8.05 -0.24
N LYS A 130 -16.05 -8.14 -0.37
CA LYS A 130 -15.09 -7.48 0.51
C LYS A 130 -13.85 -7.12 -0.28
N VAL A 131 -13.12 -6.11 0.19
CA VAL A 131 -11.78 -5.82 -0.30
C VAL A 131 -10.86 -6.99 0.08
N ASN A 132 -10.21 -7.57 -0.93
CA ASN A 132 -9.35 -8.74 -0.73
C ASN A 132 -7.95 -8.30 -0.32
N ASN A 133 -7.46 -8.79 0.82
CA ASN A 133 -6.07 -8.58 1.24
C ASN A 133 -5.10 -9.41 0.40
N PHE A 134 -3.87 -8.93 0.29
CA PHE A 134 -2.74 -9.68 -0.25
C PHE A 134 -1.60 -9.74 0.77
N GLY A 135 -0.69 -10.71 0.61
CA GLY A 135 0.45 -10.86 1.50
C GLY A 135 1.62 -9.97 1.11
N ALA A 136 2.40 -9.50 2.11
CA ALA A 136 3.60 -8.68 1.92
C ALA A 136 4.57 -9.25 0.87
N GLN A 137 4.75 -10.58 0.89
CA GLN A 137 5.59 -11.33 -0.02
C GLN A 137 5.12 -11.29 -1.48
N LEU A 138 3.92 -10.77 -1.78
CA LEU A 138 3.40 -10.59 -3.14
C LEU A 138 3.71 -9.20 -3.70
N ALA A 139 4.27 -8.30 -2.90
CA ALA A 139 4.51 -6.90 -3.25
C ALA A 139 5.97 -6.49 -3.15
N VAL A 140 6.62 -6.78 -2.02
CA VAL A 140 7.96 -6.28 -1.70
C VAL A 140 8.88 -7.44 -1.35
N LYS A 141 10.03 -7.49 -2.03
CA LYS A 141 11.08 -8.50 -1.84
C LYS A 141 11.53 -8.54 -0.38
N ASP A 142 11.79 -9.74 0.14
CA ASP A 142 12.25 -10.01 1.50
C ASP A 142 11.35 -9.45 2.61
N THR A 143 10.04 -9.43 2.36
CA THR A 143 9.02 -9.10 3.37
C THR A 143 8.00 -10.21 3.46
N PHE A 144 7.59 -10.54 4.68
CA PHE A 144 6.61 -11.59 4.95
C PHE A 144 5.49 -11.10 5.86
N GLU A 145 5.78 -10.08 6.68
CA GLU A 145 4.80 -9.37 7.50
C GLU A 145 4.44 -8.02 6.89
N TRP A 146 3.22 -7.57 7.12
CA TRP A 146 2.74 -6.31 6.55
C TRP A 146 3.49 -5.08 7.07
N ASN A 147 3.83 -5.05 8.37
CA ASN A 147 4.65 -3.97 8.93
C ASN A 147 6.02 -3.89 8.26
N GLN A 148 6.64 -5.03 7.96
CA GLN A 148 7.91 -5.07 7.22
C GLN A 148 7.74 -4.53 5.81
N CYS A 149 6.63 -4.85 5.15
CA CYS A 149 6.29 -4.33 3.83
C CYS A 149 6.20 -2.79 3.82
N ILE A 150 5.48 -2.21 4.78
CA ILE A 150 5.32 -0.75 4.89
C ILE A 150 6.67 -0.08 5.16
N ILE A 151 7.42 -0.58 6.16
CA ILE A 151 8.73 -0.02 6.51
C ILE A 151 9.67 -0.08 5.30
N LYS A 152 9.79 -1.24 4.66
CA LYS A 152 10.69 -1.41 3.52
C LYS A 152 10.28 -0.55 2.32
N ALA A 153 8.98 -0.40 2.04
CA ALA A 153 8.52 0.50 0.99
C ALA A 153 8.90 1.95 1.28
N GLY A 154 8.77 2.41 2.53
CA GLY A 154 9.22 3.73 2.97
C GLY A 154 10.73 3.89 2.83
N ASP A 155 11.51 2.92 3.31
CA ASP A 155 12.98 2.94 3.22
C ASP A 155 13.47 3.01 1.76
N VAL A 156 12.84 2.25 0.86
CA VAL A 156 13.16 2.29 -0.58
C VAL A 156 12.90 3.66 -1.16
N VAL A 157 11.74 4.27 -0.86
CA VAL A 157 11.41 5.62 -1.33
C VAL A 157 12.41 6.64 -0.80
N ASP A 158 12.71 6.62 0.50
CA ASP A 158 13.67 7.52 1.14
C ASP A 158 15.08 7.39 0.56
N GLN A 159 15.55 6.16 0.37
CA GLN A 159 16.86 5.88 -0.22
C GLN A 159 16.92 6.35 -1.67
N THR A 160 15.87 6.08 -2.46
CA THR A 160 15.76 6.53 -3.85
C THR A 160 15.76 8.05 -3.92
N TYR A 161 15.00 8.73 -3.06
CA TYR A 161 14.98 10.19 -2.98
C TYR A 161 16.38 10.74 -2.74
N ARG A 162 17.10 10.23 -1.74
CA ARG A 162 18.47 10.67 -1.43
C ARG A 162 19.41 10.45 -2.61
N ALA A 163 19.36 9.28 -3.24
CA ALA A 163 20.21 8.92 -4.37
C ALA A 163 19.93 9.75 -5.63
N LYS A 164 18.70 10.21 -5.84
CA LYS A 164 18.27 10.96 -7.03
C LYS A 164 18.05 12.46 -6.77
N SER A 165 18.31 12.93 -5.54
CA SER A 165 18.00 14.30 -5.09
C SER A 165 18.72 15.38 -5.88
N SER A 166 19.94 15.13 -6.35
CA SER A 166 20.70 16.05 -7.19
C SER A 166 20.24 15.96 -8.65
N GLY A 167 19.56 17.01 -9.14
CA GLY A 167 19.20 17.13 -10.56
C GLY A 167 17.89 16.43 -10.95
N MET A 168 17.00 16.19 -10.00
CA MET A 168 15.67 15.61 -10.25
C MET A 168 14.83 16.52 -11.16
N ASP A 169 14.27 15.97 -12.24
CA ASP A 169 13.30 16.66 -13.08
C ASP A 169 11.91 16.75 -12.40
N ASP A 170 11.02 17.57 -12.94
CA ASP A 170 9.72 17.81 -12.32
C ASP A 170 8.81 16.58 -12.33
N ALA A 171 8.94 15.72 -13.35
CA ALA A 171 8.21 14.46 -13.42
C ALA A 171 8.61 13.51 -12.28
N THR A 172 9.91 13.44 -11.97
CA THR A 172 10.44 12.62 -10.89
C THR A 172 10.08 13.19 -9.53
N LYS A 173 10.16 14.52 -9.33
CA LYS A 173 9.70 15.17 -8.08
C LYS A 173 8.24 14.86 -7.81
N LYS A 174 7.41 14.93 -8.85
CA LYS A 174 5.98 14.66 -8.76
C LYS A 174 5.66 13.24 -8.28
N LEU A 175 6.50 12.25 -8.56
CA LEU A 175 6.33 10.90 -8.01
C LEU A 175 6.39 10.90 -6.48
N PHE A 176 7.37 11.59 -5.90
CA PHE A 176 7.52 11.72 -4.44
C PHE A 176 6.39 12.54 -3.81
N GLU A 177 6.03 13.66 -4.43
CA GLU A 177 4.91 14.49 -3.96
C GLU A 177 3.59 13.71 -3.95
N ASN A 178 3.32 12.94 -5.01
CA ASN A 178 2.13 12.10 -5.10
C ASN A 178 2.13 10.98 -4.05
N PHE A 179 3.30 10.41 -3.76
CA PHE A 179 3.48 9.39 -2.72
C PHE A 179 3.17 9.95 -1.32
N ASP A 180 3.74 11.11 -0.98
CA ASP A 180 3.49 11.78 0.30
C ASP A 180 2.03 12.22 0.44
N ALA A 181 1.45 12.82 -0.61
CA ALA A 181 0.04 13.22 -0.61
C ALA A 181 -0.89 12.02 -0.40
N THR A 182 -0.59 10.87 -1.02
CA THR A 182 -1.38 9.64 -0.83
C THR A 182 -1.20 9.07 0.57
N ARG A 183 0.01 9.13 1.15
CA ARG A 183 0.25 8.72 2.54
C ARG A 183 -0.63 9.51 3.50
N ASP A 184 -0.73 10.82 3.32
CA ASP A 184 -1.55 11.68 4.17
C ASP A 184 -3.04 11.33 4.03
N LEU A 185 -3.50 10.99 2.82
CA LEU A 185 -4.86 10.45 2.61
C LEU A 185 -5.08 9.11 3.31
N VAL A 186 -4.09 8.20 3.32
CA VAL A 186 -4.16 6.94 4.05
C VAL A 186 -4.30 7.20 5.55
N ILE A 187 -3.50 8.12 6.10
CA ILE A 187 -3.57 8.51 7.52
C ILE A 187 -4.97 9.04 7.86
N ASN A 188 -5.51 9.95 7.05
CA ASN A 188 -6.84 10.51 7.25
C ASN A 188 -7.95 9.44 7.15
N ALA A 189 -7.86 8.55 6.15
CA ALA A 189 -8.82 7.47 5.98
C ALA A 189 -8.75 6.46 7.14
N ARG A 190 -7.57 6.24 7.75
CA ARG A 190 -7.44 5.37 8.92
C ARG A 190 -8.19 5.91 10.14
N THR A 191 -8.18 7.22 10.36
CA THR A 191 -8.96 7.85 11.43
C THR A 191 -10.45 7.56 11.24
N GLY A 192 -10.95 7.57 10.00
CA GLY A 192 -12.33 7.23 9.68
C GLY A 192 -12.65 5.73 9.77
N ASP A 193 -11.84 4.88 9.14
CA ASP A 193 -12.11 3.43 9.00
C ASP A 193 -11.87 2.67 10.32
N HIS A 194 -10.91 3.09 11.14
CA HIS A 194 -10.52 2.39 12.38
C HIS A 194 -10.83 3.15 13.66
N GLY A 195 -10.90 4.49 13.62
CA GLY A 195 -11.05 5.33 14.82
C GLY A 195 -12.20 4.87 15.73
N PRO A 196 -13.43 4.71 15.22
CA PRO A 196 -14.56 4.26 16.03
C PRO A 196 -14.33 2.89 16.70
N PHE A 197 -13.78 1.91 15.97
CA PHE A 197 -13.55 0.56 16.48
C PHE A 197 -12.38 0.48 17.47
N LEU A 198 -11.32 1.27 17.25
CA LEU A 198 -10.19 1.35 18.17
C LEU A 198 -10.56 2.04 19.47
N ILE A 199 -11.40 3.08 19.43
CA ILE A 199 -11.94 3.72 20.62
C ILE A 199 -12.80 2.73 21.42
N ASP A 200 -13.68 1.99 20.74
CA ASP A 200 -14.53 1.01 21.41
C ASP A 200 -13.74 -0.16 22.01
N GLU A 201 -12.74 -0.68 21.30
CA GLU A 201 -11.85 -1.72 21.84
C GLU A 201 -10.96 -1.19 22.97
N ALA A 202 -10.47 0.04 22.88
CA ALA A 202 -9.72 0.68 23.96
C ALA A 202 -10.61 0.85 25.21
N ARG A 203 -11.85 1.33 25.06
CA ARG A 203 -12.81 1.43 26.17
C ARG A 203 -13.10 0.09 26.84
N LYS A 204 -13.20 -0.99 26.06
CA LYS A 204 -13.42 -2.35 26.59
C LYS A 204 -12.20 -2.89 27.33
N LYS A 205 -10.99 -2.67 26.81
CA LYS A 205 -9.76 -3.26 27.35
C LYS A 205 -9.09 -2.42 28.44
N LEU A 206 -9.36 -1.12 28.47
CA LEU A 206 -8.80 -0.14 29.41
C LEU A 206 -9.91 0.37 30.35
N SER A 207 -10.73 -0.53 30.88
CA SER A 207 -11.84 -0.19 31.76
C SER A 207 -11.35 0.55 33.02
N GLY A 208 -11.95 1.68 33.34
CA GLY A 208 -11.61 2.50 34.51
C GLY A 208 -10.54 3.57 34.26
N MET A 209 -10.11 3.76 33.01
CA MET A 209 -9.26 4.88 32.59
C MET A 209 -10.04 5.87 31.72
N ASP A 210 -9.79 7.16 31.93
CA ASP A 210 -10.29 8.20 31.02
C ASP A 210 -9.48 8.18 29.72
N ILE A 211 -10.17 7.93 28.60
CA ILE A 211 -9.57 7.91 27.28
C ILE A 211 -9.78 9.29 26.64
N ASN A 212 -8.71 10.07 26.56
CA ASN A 212 -8.69 11.33 25.82
C ASN A 212 -8.42 11.04 24.34
N ILE A 213 -9.36 11.42 23.48
CA ILE A 213 -9.22 11.30 22.02
C ILE A 213 -8.73 12.66 21.51
N GLU A 214 -7.50 12.69 21.00
CA GLU A 214 -6.97 13.85 20.29
C GLU A 214 -7.07 13.61 18.77
N VAL A 215 -7.76 14.51 18.08
CA VAL A 215 -7.79 14.52 16.62
C VAL A 215 -6.50 15.16 16.13
N MET A 216 -5.58 14.36 15.61
CA MET A 216 -4.35 14.87 15.00
C MET A 216 -4.60 15.31 13.55
N GLY A 217 -4.69 16.63 13.34
CA GLY A 217 -4.69 17.26 12.02
C GLY A 217 -6.10 17.52 11.46
N ALA A 218 -6.35 18.78 11.12
CA ALA A 218 -7.47 19.27 10.32
C ALA A 218 -6.95 19.84 8.99
#